data_AF-A0A8C4M8Z3-F1
#
_entry.id   AF-A0A8C4M8Z3-F1
#
_cell.length_a   1.000
_cell.length_b   1.000
_cell.length_c   1.000
_cell.angle_alpha   90.00
_cell.angle_beta   90.00
_cell.angle_gamma   90.00
#
_symmetry.space_group_name_H-M   'P 1'
#
loop_
_entity.id
_entity.type
_entity.pdbx_description
1 polymer ?
#
loop_
_entity_poly.entity_id
_entity_poly.type
_entity_poly.pdbx_seq_one_letter_code
_entity_poly.pdbx_strand_id
1 'polypeptide(L)'
;MVQQVPENINFPAEEEKILQFWSEFNCFQECLKQSKHRPKYTFYDGPPFATGLPHYGHILAGTIKDIVTRYAHQSGFHVDRRFGWDCHGLPVEYEIDKTLGIRGPEDVAKMGIVEYNNQCRAIVMRYSTEWKSIVTRLGRWIDFDNDYKTLYPQFMESVWWVFKQLYDKGLVYRGVKVMPFSTACNTPLSNFESHQNYKDVQDPSVFVTFPLEEDENISLVAWTTTPWTLPSNLALCVNPDMQYVKIKDVVRGKLLILMEARLSALYKLESDYEILERFPGAYLKGKKYTPLFDYFVKCKENGAFTVLVDNYVREEEGTGVVHQAPYFGADDYRVCMDFGIIQKDSLPICPVDASGCFTAEVTDFMGQYVKDADKNIIRTLKEHGRLLVASTFTHSYPFCWRSDTPLIYKAVPSWFVRVEHMVDQLLRNNGLCYWVPEFVREKRFGNWLKDARDWAVSRNRYWGTPIPLWVSDDLEEVVCVGSMAELEELSGAKISDLHRERSVCEGFTSVLSFRERWARSWPLKHGLWSRSWSYM
;
A
#
# COMPACT_ATOMS: atom_id res chain seq x y z
N MET A 1 2.13 -64.82 8.64
CA MET A 1 1.33 -64.51 9.84
C MET A 1 1.03 -63.02 9.82
N VAL A 2 -0.22 -62.62 10.03
CA VAL A 2 -0.56 -61.20 10.17
C VAL A 2 -0.17 -60.78 11.59
N GLN A 3 0.51 -59.64 11.72
CA GLN A 3 0.91 -59.12 13.03
C GLN A 3 -0.34 -58.72 13.81
N GLN A 4 -0.49 -59.20 15.05
CA GLN A 4 -1.62 -58.81 15.90
C GLN A 4 -1.52 -57.33 16.27
N VAL A 5 -2.63 -56.61 16.12
CA VAL A 5 -2.74 -55.20 16.51
C VAL A 5 -2.88 -55.12 18.03
N PRO A 6 -2.04 -54.34 18.73
CA PRO A 6 -2.15 -54.17 20.18
C PRO A 6 -3.43 -53.41 20.55
N GLU A 7 -4.03 -53.75 21.71
CA GLU A 7 -5.27 -53.12 22.19
C GLU A 7 -5.13 -51.61 22.44
N ASN A 8 -3.93 -51.17 22.86
CA ASN A 8 -3.59 -49.77 23.01
C ASN A 8 -2.49 -49.39 22.01
N ILE A 9 -2.86 -48.62 20.98
CA ILE A 9 -1.95 -48.19 19.92
C ILE A 9 -1.39 -46.81 20.26
N ASN A 10 -0.06 -46.68 20.23
CA ASN A 10 0.61 -45.39 20.32
C ASN A 10 0.80 -44.79 18.91
N PHE A 11 -0.21 -44.05 18.44
CA PHE A 11 -0.18 -43.47 17.09
C PHE A 11 1.06 -42.60 16.81
N PRO A 12 1.51 -41.69 17.69
CA PRO A 12 2.73 -40.93 17.47
C PRO A 12 3.97 -41.80 17.19
N ALA A 13 4.14 -42.90 17.92
CA ALA A 13 5.27 -43.82 17.74
C ALA A 13 5.13 -44.66 16.46
N GLU A 14 3.91 -45.08 16.09
CA GLU A 14 3.67 -45.78 14.82
C GLU A 14 3.91 -44.86 13.61
N GLU A 15 3.53 -43.58 13.68
CA GLU A 15 3.84 -42.60 12.64
C GLU A 15 5.35 -42.45 12.42
N GLU A 16 6.15 -42.41 13.48
CA GLU A 16 7.62 -42.33 13.37
C GLU A 16 8.21 -43.55 12.65
N LYS A 17 7.69 -44.76 12.92
CA LYS A 17 8.10 -45.97 12.19
C LYS A 17 7.75 -45.88 10.71
N ILE A 18 6.56 -45.37 10.38
CA ILE A 18 6.14 -45.19 8.98
C ILE A 18 6.96 -44.09 8.28
N LEU A 19 7.30 -43.00 8.96
CA LEU A 19 8.19 -41.97 8.43
C LEU A 19 9.59 -42.53 8.15
N GLN A 20 10.12 -43.36 9.06
CA GLN A 20 11.40 -44.06 8.85
C GLN A 20 11.33 -44.97 7.63
N PHE A 21 10.28 -45.76 7.49
CA PHE A 21 10.04 -46.60 6.32
C PHE A 21 9.98 -45.77 5.02
N TRP A 22 9.22 -44.68 5.00
CA TRP A 22 9.15 -43.81 3.81
C TRP A 22 10.50 -43.20 3.43
N SER A 23 11.32 -42.88 4.42
CA SER A 23 12.68 -42.35 4.22
C SER A 23 13.62 -43.42 3.67
N GLU A 24 13.68 -44.60 4.29
CA GLU A 24 14.55 -45.71 3.90
C GLU A 24 14.31 -46.16 2.45
N PHE A 25 13.04 -46.27 2.06
CA PHE A 25 12.66 -46.70 0.70
C PHE A 25 12.45 -45.53 -0.26
N ASN A 26 12.75 -44.30 0.16
CA ASN A 26 12.58 -43.08 -0.61
C ASN A 26 11.22 -43.00 -1.34
N CYS A 27 10.15 -43.32 -0.61
CA CYS A 27 8.82 -43.58 -1.20
C CYS A 27 8.27 -42.40 -2.02
N PHE A 28 8.58 -41.17 -1.63
CA PHE A 28 8.15 -39.99 -2.39
C PHE A 28 8.81 -39.93 -3.78
N GLN A 29 10.12 -40.14 -3.88
CA GLN A 29 10.82 -40.12 -5.16
C GLN A 29 10.44 -41.32 -6.03
N GLU A 30 10.25 -42.49 -5.44
CA GLU A 30 9.78 -43.68 -6.16
C GLU A 30 8.34 -43.46 -6.70
N CYS A 31 7.47 -42.79 -5.95
CA CYS A 31 6.14 -42.36 -6.40
C CYS A 31 6.22 -41.43 -7.65
N LEU A 32 7.14 -40.48 -7.67
CA LEU A 32 7.36 -39.63 -8.86
C LEU A 32 7.89 -40.44 -10.04
N LYS A 33 8.84 -41.35 -9.81
CA LYS A 33 9.42 -42.22 -10.84
C LYS A 33 8.37 -43.14 -11.47
N GLN A 34 7.51 -43.78 -10.67
CA GLN A 34 6.44 -44.65 -11.15
C GLN A 34 5.39 -43.90 -12.00
N SER A 35 5.21 -42.61 -11.76
CA SER A 35 4.25 -41.79 -12.48
C SER A 35 4.84 -41.00 -13.65
N LYS A 36 6.14 -41.09 -13.94
CA LYS A 36 6.85 -40.23 -14.92
C LYS A 36 6.19 -40.10 -16.30
N HIS A 37 5.53 -41.16 -16.78
CA HIS A 37 4.87 -41.20 -18.10
C HIS A 37 3.35 -41.00 -18.05
N ARG A 38 2.79 -40.70 -16.87
CA ARG A 38 1.38 -40.38 -16.69
C ARG A 38 1.08 -38.94 -17.10
N PRO A 39 -0.18 -38.59 -17.39
CA PRO A 39 -0.58 -37.20 -17.62
C PRO A 39 -0.17 -36.29 -16.46
N LYS A 40 0.33 -35.09 -16.77
CA LYS A 40 0.75 -34.13 -15.74
C LYS A 40 -0.44 -33.49 -15.05
N TYR A 41 -0.34 -33.34 -13.74
CA TYR A 41 -1.16 -32.46 -12.93
C TYR A 41 -0.23 -31.42 -12.30
N THR A 42 -0.27 -30.19 -12.82
CA THR A 42 0.59 -29.11 -12.36
C THR A 42 0.03 -28.53 -11.07
N PHE A 43 0.85 -28.56 -10.02
CA PHE A 43 0.52 -27.99 -8.72
C PHE A 43 1.51 -26.88 -8.38
N TYR A 44 0.98 -25.71 -8.01
CA TYR A 44 1.78 -24.59 -7.53
C TYR A 44 1.65 -24.47 -6.02
N ASP A 45 2.79 -24.60 -5.33
CA ASP A 45 2.82 -24.41 -3.88
C ASP A 45 2.93 -22.92 -3.57
N GLY A 46 1.91 -22.35 -2.92
CA GLY A 46 2.01 -20.98 -2.41
C GLY A 46 3.10 -20.90 -1.33
N PRO A 47 4.18 -20.13 -1.55
CA PRO A 47 5.35 -20.16 -0.70
C PRO A 47 5.09 -19.42 0.62
N PRO A 48 5.38 -20.01 1.79
CA PRO A 48 5.36 -19.28 3.05
C PRO A 48 6.54 -18.30 3.17
N PHE A 49 6.36 -17.29 4.01
CA PHE A 49 7.46 -16.44 4.45
C PHE A 49 8.40 -17.22 5.36
N ALA A 50 9.71 -17.06 5.13
CA ALA A 50 10.75 -17.66 5.97
C ALA A 50 11.08 -16.77 7.19
N THR A 51 10.08 -16.40 7.99
CA THR A 51 10.20 -15.43 9.09
C THR A 51 9.95 -16.00 10.49
N GLY A 52 9.49 -17.25 10.59
CA GLY A 52 9.17 -17.87 11.86
C GLY A 52 8.76 -19.33 11.73
N LEU A 53 8.48 -19.96 12.87
CA LEU A 53 7.98 -21.33 12.95
C LEU A 53 6.56 -21.47 12.38
N PRO A 54 6.19 -22.63 11.83
CA PRO A 54 4.85 -22.84 11.30
C PRO A 54 3.80 -22.91 12.42
N HIS A 55 2.73 -22.11 12.32
CA HIS A 55 1.53 -22.23 13.15
C HIS A 55 0.44 -23.09 12.48
N TYR A 56 -0.66 -23.36 13.19
CA TYR A 56 -1.77 -24.22 12.72
C TYR A 56 -2.37 -23.85 11.35
N GLY A 57 -2.29 -22.59 10.94
CA GLY A 57 -2.74 -22.16 9.62
C GLY A 57 -1.87 -22.73 8.49
N HIS A 58 -0.55 -22.80 8.72
CA HIS A 58 0.38 -23.45 7.78
C HIS A 58 0.15 -24.96 7.72
N ILE A 59 -0.12 -25.58 8.86
CA ILE A 59 -0.43 -27.02 8.94
C ILE A 59 -1.69 -27.32 8.15
N LEU A 60 -2.79 -26.59 8.38
CA LEU A 60 -4.04 -26.74 7.63
C LEU A 60 -3.83 -26.61 6.11
N ALA A 61 -3.14 -25.55 5.66
CA ALA A 61 -2.87 -25.35 4.25
C ALA A 61 -1.99 -26.47 3.68
N GLY A 62 -0.96 -26.89 4.40
CA GLY A 62 -0.09 -28.00 4.03
C GLY A 62 -0.85 -29.32 3.88
N THR A 63 -1.73 -29.64 4.82
CA THR A 63 -2.58 -30.84 4.79
C THR A 63 -3.47 -30.87 3.56
N ILE A 64 -4.17 -29.77 3.23
CA ILE A 64 -5.04 -29.71 2.04
C ILE A 64 -4.22 -29.92 0.75
N LYS A 65 -3.07 -29.24 0.64
CA LYS A 65 -2.18 -29.38 -0.53
C LYS A 65 -1.66 -30.81 -0.69
N ASP A 66 -1.31 -31.48 0.41
CA ASP A 66 -0.84 -32.86 0.39
C ASP A 66 -1.96 -33.84 -0.01
N ILE A 67 -3.17 -33.70 0.57
CA ILE A 67 -4.33 -34.54 0.24
C ILE A 67 -4.65 -34.46 -1.26
N VAL A 68 -4.75 -33.24 -1.81
CA VAL A 68 -5.08 -33.04 -3.23
C VAL A 68 -4.03 -33.65 -4.14
N THR A 69 -2.74 -33.44 -3.84
CA THR A 69 -1.66 -33.94 -4.69
C THR A 69 -1.47 -35.45 -4.60
N ARG A 70 -1.71 -36.06 -3.43
CA ARG A 70 -1.77 -37.52 -3.27
C ARG A 70 -2.95 -38.12 -4.02
N TYR A 71 -4.13 -37.54 -3.89
CA TYR A 71 -5.32 -37.99 -4.61
C TYR A 71 -5.14 -37.92 -6.12
N ALA A 72 -4.59 -36.82 -6.64
CA ALA A 72 -4.27 -36.68 -8.07
C ALA A 72 -3.29 -37.78 -8.54
N HIS A 73 -2.23 -38.06 -7.77
CA HIS A 73 -1.31 -39.13 -8.11
C HIS A 73 -2.00 -40.51 -8.15
N GLN A 74 -2.81 -40.83 -7.13
CA GLN A 74 -3.56 -42.08 -7.05
C GLN A 74 -4.61 -42.20 -8.17
N SER A 75 -5.12 -41.08 -8.65
CA SER A 75 -6.06 -40.99 -9.78
C SER A 75 -5.39 -41.12 -11.15
N GLY A 76 -4.09 -41.42 -11.20
CA GLY A 76 -3.38 -41.71 -12.44
C GLY A 76 -2.60 -40.54 -13.04
N PHE A 77 -2.28 -39.49 -12.26
CA PHE A 77 -1.47 -38.36 -12.73
C PHE A 77 -0.02 -38.39 -12.23
N HIS A 78 0.85 -37.69 -12.95
CA HIS A 78 2.17 -37.28 -12.49
C HIS A 78 2.07 -35.90 -11.84
N VAL A 79 2.55 -35.76 -10.60
CA VAL A 79 2.38 -34.52 -9.82
C VAL A 79 3.73 -34.06 -9.30
N ASP A 80 4.33 -33.07 -9.95
CA ASP A 80 5.53 -32.39 -9.45
C ASP A 80 5.17 -31.54 -8.22
N ARG A 81 5.93 -31.69 -7.13
CA ARG A 81 5.68 -31.01 -5.86
C ARG A 81 6.97 -30.39 -5.35
N ARG A 82 7.17 -29.12 -5.66
CA ARG A 82 8.35 -28.34 -5.23
C ARG A 82 7.94 -27.35 -4.15
N PHE A 83 8.68 -27.33 -3.05
CA PHE A 83 8.47 -26.33 -2.00
C PHE A 83 8.92 -24.96 -2.50
N GLY A 84 8.25 -23.91 -2.05
CA GLY A 84 8.61 -22.53 -2.37
C GLY A 84 8.87 -21.72 -1.12
N TRP A 85 9.76 -20.74 -1.19
CA TRP A 85 10.01 -19.79 -0.11
C TRP A 85 9.87 -18.36 -0.58
N ASP A 86 9.06 -17.59 0.16
CA ASP A 86 9.04 -16.15 0.04
C ASP A 86 10.09 -15.58 1.00
N CYS A 87 11.20 -15.15 0.42
CA CYS A 87 12.41 -14.79 1.16
C CYS A 87 12.62 -13.29 1.28
N HIS A 88 11.80 -12.47 0.64
CA HIS A 88 12.04 -11.02 0.50
C HIS A 88 10.97 -10.17 1.18
N GLY A 89 11.26 -8.87 1.30
CA GLY A 89 10.28 -7.87 1.70
C GLY A 89 10.12 -7.69 3.22
N LEU A 90 9.12 -6.88 3.56
CA LEU A 90 8.92 -6.34 4.91
C LEU A 90 8.87 -7.41 6.02
N PRO A 91 8.23 -8.58 5.86
CA PRO A 91 8.18 -9.56 6.94
C PRO A 91 9.56 -10.02 7.42
N VAL A 92 10.51 -10.23 6.50
CA VAL A 92 11.87 -10.67 6.84
C VAL A 92 12.66 -9.52 7.47
N GLU A 93 12.63 -8.35 6.84
CA GLU A 93 13.31 -7.17 7.35
C GLU A 93 12.78 -6.76 8.72
N TYR A 94 11.48 -6.88 8.99
CA TYR A 94 10.87 -6.54 10.28
C TYR A 94 11.38 -7.44 11.42
N GLU A 95 11.53 -8.75 11.17
CA GLU A 95 12.09 -9.66 12.18
C GLU A 95 13.58 -9.36 12.44
N ILE A 96 14.34 -8.98 11.41
CA ILE A 96 15.71 -8.51 11.56
C ILE A 96 15.77 -7.19 12.32
N ASP A 97 14.90 -6.24 11.97
CA ASP A 97 14.83 -4.94 12.62
C ASP A 97 14.56 -5.10 14.11
N LYS A 98 13.61 -5.97 14.47
CA LYS A 98 13.29 -6.29 15.87
C LYS A 98 14.46 -6.97 16.59
N THR A 99 15.11 -7.93 15.94
CA THR A 99 16.23 -8.69 16.54
C THR A 99 17.44 -7.81 16.80
N LEU A 100 17.73 -6.89 15.88
CA LEU A 100 18.91 -6.00 15.94
C LEU A 100 18.60 -4.63 16.56
N GLY A 101 17.33 -4.35 16.89
CA GLY A 101 16.90 -3.06 17.42
C GLY A 101 17.02 -1.91 16.42
N ILE A 102 16.91 -2.18 15.12
CA ILE A 102 16.97 -1.18 14.05
C ILE A 102 15.68 -0.38 14.04
N ARG A 103 15.80 0.94 14.19
CA ARG A 103 14.65 1.85 14.26
C ARG A 103 14.41 2.57 12.95
N GLY A 104 15.37 2.60 12.03
CA GLY A 104 15.17 3.28 10.76
C GLY A 104 16.36 3.25 9.82
N PRO A 105 16.27 4.01 8.72
CA PRO A 105 17.29 4.04 7.67
C PRO A 105 18.70 4.38 8.15
N GLU A 106 18.82 5.26 9.14
CA GLU A 106 20.12 5.64 9.70
C GLU A 106 20.84 4.48 10.38
N ASP A 107 20.11 3.62 11.07
CA ASP A 107 20.69 2.45 11.73
C ASP A 107 21.16 1.41 10.70
N VAL A 108 20.39 1.23 9.62
CA VAL A 108 20.80 0.41 8.47
C VAL A 108 22.03 1.01 7.79
N ALA A 109 22.09 2.34 7.64
CA ALA A 109 23.25 3.01 7.07
C ALA A 109 24.52 2.85 7.94
N LYS A 110 24.39 2.94 9.28
CA LYS A 110 25.48 2.68 10.23
C LYS A 110 25.98 1.24 10.18
N MET A 111 25.06 0.28 10.04
CA MET A 111 25.38 -1.16 9.90
C MET A 111 25.98 -1.49 8.53
N GLY A 112 25.56 -0.77 7.49
CA GLY A 112 25.83 -1.06 6.10
C GLY A 112 24.81 -2.02 5.49
N ILE A 113 24.35 -1.70 4.28
CA ILE A 113 23.32 -2.49 3.55
C ILE A 113 23.77 -3.93 3.33
N VAL A 114 25.07 -4.15 3.05
CA VAL A 114 25.64 -5.49 2.85
C VAL A 114 25.39 -6.37 4.07
N GLU A 115 25.72 -5.87 5.26
CA GLU A 115 25.60 -6.64 6.49
C GLU A 115 24.14 -6.83 6.87
N TYR A 116 23.30 -5.81 6.69
CA TYR A 116 21.85 -5.92 6.90
C TYR A 116 21.21 -7.01 6.01
N ASN A 117 21.55 -7.03 4.73
CA ASN A 117 21.04 -8.04 3.79
C ASN A 117 21.61 -9.44 4.08
N ASN A 118 22.84 -9.56 4.60
CA ASN A 118 23.38 -10.83 5.08
C ASN A 118 22.57 -11.40 6.26
N GLN A 119 22.16 -10.54 7.21
CA GLN A 119 21.30 -10.96 8.33
C GLN A 119 19.93 -11.42 7.83
N CYS A 120 19.32 -10.69 6.89
CA CYS A 120 18.07 -11.08 6.23
C CYS A 120 18.19 -12.43 5.50
N ARG A 121 19.33 -12.68 4.84
CA ARG A 121 19.61 -13.96 4.17
C ARG A 121 19.77 -15.11 5.19
N ALA A 122 20.42 -14.87 6.32
CA ALA A 122 20.69 -15.88 7.34
C ALA A 122 19.41 -16.39 8.03
N ILE A 123 18.47 -15.49 8.36
CA ILE A 123 17.21 -15.86 9.02
C ILE A 123 16.33 -16.76 8.14
N VAL A 124 16.32 -16.52 6.83
CA VAL A 124 15.59 -17.33 5.84
C VAL A 124 16.09 -18.79 5.85
N MET A 125 17.42 -18.98 5.85
CA MET A 125 18.03 -20.31 5.83
C MET A 125 17.77 -21.09 7.14
N ARG A 126 17.77 -20.39 8.28
CA ARG A 126 17.45 -20.98 9.58
C ARG A 126 16.05 -21.57 9.59
N TYR A 127 15.04 -20.79 9.24
CA TYR A 127 13.64 -21.25 9.27
C TYR A 127 13.35 -22.31 8.21
N SER A 128 14.03 -22.28 7.06
CA SER A 128 13.87 -23.34 6.05
C SER A 128 14.17 -24.74 6.62
N THR A 129 15.18 -24.85 7.50
CA THR A 129 15.56 -26.13 8.11
C THR A 129 14.52 -26.60 9.13
N GLU A 130 14.05 -25.70 9.99
CA GLU A 130 13.02 -26.01 11.01
C GLU A 130 11.70 -26.44 10.37
N TRP A 131 11.30 -25.80 9.27
CA TRP A 131 10.10 -26.17 8.53
C TRP A 131 10.23 -27.53 7.85
N LYS A 132 11.39 -27.90 7.30
CA LYS A 132 11.60 -29.23 6.72
C LYS A 132 11.30 -30.32 7.75
N SER A 133 11.77 -30.15 8.98
CA SER A 133 11.49 -31.08 10.08
C SER A 133 9.98 -31.20 10.37
N ILE A 134 9.29 -30.08 10.55
CA ILE A 134 7.86 -30.06 10.91
C ILE A 134 6.97 -30.58 9.76
N VAL A 135 7.27 -30.20 8.52
CA VAL A 135 6.53 -30.67 7.34
C VAL A 135 6.75 -32.16 7.11
N THR A 136 7.96 -32.66 7.36
CA THR A 136 8.25 -34.10 7.33
C THR A 136 7.47 -34.83 8.41
N ARG A 137 7.42 -34.30 9.64
CA ARG A 137 6.66 -34.91 10.75
C ARG A 137 5.15 -34.94 10.49
N LEU A 138 4.62 -33.93 9.79
CA LEU A 138 3.22 -33.90 9.32
C LEU A 138 2.94 -34.97 8.25
N GLY A 139 3.97 -35.50 7.59
CA GLY A 139 3.84 -36.50 6.53
C GLY A 139 3.53 -35.90 5.15
N ARG A 140 3.72 -34.60 4.94
CA ARG A 140 3.49 -33.96 3.64
C ARG A 140 4.63 -34.27 2.68
N TRP A 141 4.32 -34.88 1.53
CA TRP A 141 5.30 -35.24 0.51
C TRP A 141 5.53 -34.08 -0.46
N ILE A 142 6.68 -33.41 -0.29
CA ILE A 142 7.10 -32.27 -1.10
C ILE A 142 8.62 -32.19 -1.15
N ASP A 143 9.16 -31.74 -2.28
CA ASP A 143 10.59 -31.61 -2.53
C ASP A 143 11.11 -30.30 -1.92
N PHE A 144 11.99 -30.45 -0.91
CA PHE A 144 12.72 -29.35 -0.26
C PHE A 144 14.12 -29.13 -0.85
N ASP A 145 14.63 -30.10 -1.62
CA ASP A 145 16.02 -30.06 -2.09
C ASP A 145 16.09 -29.33 -3.43
N ASN A 146 15.10 -29.53 -4.31
CA ASN A 146 14.89 -28.73 -5.52
C ASN A 146 13.80 -27.68 -5.31
N ASP A 147 13.86 -26.95 -4.19
CA ASP A 147 12.91 -25.88 -3.91
C ASP A 147 13.09 -24.67 -4.84
N TYR A 148 12.23 -23.67 -4.69
CA TYR A 148 12.47 -22.36 -5.29
C TYR A 148 12.41 -21.31 -4.19
N LYS A 149 13.36 -20.38 -4.21
CA LYS A 149 13.43 -19.25 -3.28
C LYS A 149 13.43 -17.96 -4.08
N THR A 150 12.68 -16.96 -3.64
CA THR A 150 12.66 -15.66 -4.33
C THR A 150 14.01 -14.96 -4.35
N LEU A 151 14.92 -15.32 -3.42
CA LEU A 151 16.30 -14.81 -3.37
C LEU A 151 17.26 -15.45 -4.37
N TYR A 152 16.83 -16.47 -5.14
CA TYR A 152 17.70 -17.08 -6.14
C TYR A 152 17.88 -16.17 -7.36
N PRO A 153 19.12 -15.98 -7.87
CA PRO A 153 19.37 -15.11 -9.00
C PRO A 153 18.51 -15.41 -10.23
N GLN A 154 18.27 -16.69 -10.54
CA GLN A 154 17.43 -17.09 -11.68
C GLN A 154 15.96 -16.71 -11.50
N PHE A 155 15.49 -16.69 -10.25
CA PHE A 155 14.14 -16.24 -9.91
C PHE A 155 14.04 -14.72 -10.08
N MET A 156 15.01 -13.99 -9.54
CA MET A 156 15.09 -12.52 -9.63
C MET A 156 15.24 -12.06 -11.09
N GLU A 157 16.01 -12.77 -11.90
CA GLU A 157 16.18 -12.51 -13.33
C GLU A 157 14.86 -12.74 -14.10
N SER A 158 14.11 -13.80 -13.77
CA SER A 158 12.78 -14.00 -14.35
C SER A 158 11.83 -12.86 -14.00
N VAL A 159 11.91 -12.32 -12.79
CA VAL A 159 11.16 -11.13 -12.37
C VAL A 159 11.57 -9.90 -13.15
N TRP A 160 12.88 -9.70 -13.39
CA TRP A 160 13.37 -8.62 -14.25
C TRP A 160 12.84 -8.73 -15.67
N TRP A 161 12.85 -9.95 -16.23
CA TRP A 161 12.27 -10.20 -17.55
C TRP A 161 10.78 -9.82 -17.59
N VAL A 162 9.96 -10.24 -16.62
CA VAL A 162 8.54 -9.87 -16.60
C VAL A 162 8.37 -8.37 -16.47
N PHE A 163 9.13 -7.73 -15.59
CA PHE A 163 9.08 -6.28 -15.41
C PHE A 163 9.41 -5.55 -16.72
N LYS A 164 10.47 -5.99 -17.43
CA LYS A 164 10.80 -5.47 -18.76
C LYS A 164 9.68 -5.70 -19.76
N GLN A 165 9.04 -6.87 -19.78
CA GLN A 165 7.88 -7.11 -20.66
C GLN A 165 6.71 -6.16 -20.36
N LEU A 166 6.48 -5.79 -19.10
CA LEU A 166 5.47 -4.82 -18.72
C LEU A 166 5.89 -3.40 -19.14
N TYR A 167 7.16 -3.06 -18.94
CA TYR A 167 7.73 -1.76 -19.30
C TYR A 167 7.67 -1.53 -20.82
N ASP A 168 8.15 -2.48 -21.62
CA ASP A 168 8.15 -2.42 -23.09
C ASP A 168 6.73 -2.34 -23.68
N LYS A 169 5.71 -2.80 -22.94
CA LYS A 169 4.28 -2.68 -23.30
C LYS A 169 3.65 -1.36 -22.86
N GLY A 170 4.39 -0.43 -22.25
CA GLY A 170 3.88 0.83 -21.71
C GLY A 170 2.96 0.67 -20.49
N LEU A 171 3.02 -0.49 -19.82
CA LEU A 171 2.20 -0.79 -18.65
C LEU A 171 2.83 -0.29 -17.36
N VAL A 172 4.11 0.08 -17.37
CA VAL A 172 4.81 0.63 -16.21
C VAL A 172 4.86 2.14 -16.33
N TYR A 173 4.51 2.85 -15.27
CA TYR A 173 4.64 4.30 -15.19
C TYR A 173 5.06 4.73 -13.79
N ARG A 174 5.69 5.91 -13.71
CA ARG A 174 6.01 6.55 -12.43
C ARG A 174 4.86 7.48 -12.07
N GLY A 175 4.33 7.30 -10.87
CA GLY A 175 3.31 8.17 -10.31
C GLY A 175 3.62 8.46 -8.85
N VAL A 176 2.58 8.85 -8.11
CA VAL A 176 2.68 9.02 -6.66
C VAL A 176 1.62 8.22 -5.93
N LYS A 177 1.94 7.84 -4.71
CA LYS A 177 0.99 7.22 -3.78
C LYS A 177 1.00 8.02 -2.49
N VAL A 178 -0.19 8.44 -2.05
CA VAL A 178 -0.34 9.04 -0.72
C VAL A 178 -0.20 7.94 0.33
N MET A 179 0.80 8.07 1.19
CA MET A 179 1.15 7.09 2.23
C MET A 179 1.44 7.82 3.54
N PRO A 180 1.24 7.15 4.70
CA PRO A 180 1.74 7.70 5.96
C PRO A 180 3.26 7.79 5.88
N PHE A 181 3.81 8.90 6.33
CA PHE A 181 5.20 9.27 6.17
C PHE A 181 5.77 9.79 7.48
N SER A 182 6.93 9.25 7.88
CA SER A 182 7.67 9.73 9.04
C SER A 182 8.68 10.77 8.60
N THR A 183 8.46 12.02 9.01
CA THR A 183 9.35 13.16 8.76
C THR A 183 10.68 13.02 9.51
N ALA A 184 10.66 12.46 10.71
CA ALA A 184 11.89 12.21 11.48
C ALA A 184 12.75 11.08 10.88
N CYS A 185 12.13 10.11 10.21
CA CYS A 185 12.84 8.98 9.61
C CYS A 185 13.00 9.10 8.08
N ASN A 186 12.53 10.20 7.48
CA ASN A 186 12.55 10.45 6.04
C ASN A 186 12.04 9.29 5.18
N THR A 187 10.99 8.58 5.63
CA THR A 187 10.53 7.36 4.96
C THR A 187 9.03 7.14 5.06
N PRO A 188 8.38 6.60 4.01
CA PRO A 188 7.01 6.11 4.12
C PRO A 188 6.91 4.92 5.07
N LEU A 189 5.77 4.80 5.73
CA LEU A 189 5.40 3.67 6.55
C LEU A 189 4.30 2.85 5.87
N SER A 190 4.26 1.56 6.17
CA SER A 190 3.09 0.74 5.83
C SER A 190 1.88 1.15 6.66
N ASN A 191 0.67 0.82 6.17
CA ASN A 191 -0.54 0.98 6.97
C ASN A 191 -0.46 0.22 8.29
N PHE A 192 0.22 -0.95 8.33
CA PHE A 192 0.37 -1.68 9.59
C PHE A 192 1.21 -0.89 10.60
N GLU A 193 2.35 -0.36 10.17
CA GLU A 193 3.24 0.45 11.02
C GLU A 193 2.57 1.75 11.49
N SER A 194 1.73 2.39 10.67
CA SER A 194 1.03 3.63 11.05
C SER A 194 -0.04 3.42 12.11
N HIS A 195 -0.55 2.19 12.28
CA HIS A 195 -1.57 1.86 13.28
C HIS A 195 -1.02 1.39 14.62
N GLN A 196 0.31 1.28 14.77
CA GLN A 196 0.91 0.77 16.01
C GLN A 196 0.98 1.80 17.14
N ASN A 197 0.96 3.10 16.83
CA ASN A 197 1.22 4.16 17.81
C ASN A 197 0.25 5.33 17.63
N TYR A 198 -1.04 5.11 17.89
CA TYR A 198 -2.03 6.17 17.95
C TYR A 198 -1.99 6.87 19.31
N LYS A 199 -2.04 8.20 19.30
CA LYS A 199 -2.03 9.03 20.51
C LYS A 199 -3.11 10.10 20.43
N ASP A 200 -3.72 10.41 21.56
CA ASP A 200 -4.64 11.55 21.64
C ASP A 200 -3.83 12.85 21.65
N VAL A 201 -4.14 13.74 20.70
CA VAL A 201 -3.46 15.03 20.54
C VAL A 201 -4.47 16.15 20.43
N GLN A 202 -4.01 17.36 20.79
CA GLN A 202 -4.73 18.59 20.53
C GLN A 202 -4.17 19.23 19.27
N ASP A 203 -4.88 19.11 18.16
CA ASP A 203 -4.56 19.79 16.91
C ASP A 203 -5.38 21.07 16.76
N PRO A 204 -4.93 22.04 15.95
CA PRO A 204 -5.75 23.17 15.55
C PRO A 204 -7.05 22.69 14.88
N SER A 205 -8.14 23.42 15.08
CA SER A 205 -9.39 23.21 14.36
C SER A 205 -9.83 24.57 13.82
N VAL A 206 -9.85 24.70 12.50
CA VAL A 206 -10.09 25.99 11.85
C VAL A 206 -11.22 25.89 10.83
N PHE A 207 -12.04 26.94 10.82
CA PHE A 207 -13.11 27.14 9.84
C PHE A 207 -12.68 28.27 8.91
N VAL A 208 -12.58 27.96 7.62
CA VAL A 208 -11.99 28.84 6.61
C VAL A 208 -12.99 29.09 5.49
N THR A 209 -13.04 30.33 5.02
CA THR A 209 -13.96 30.77 3.96
C THR A 209 -13.33 30.72 2.57
N PHE A 210 -14.16 30.37 1.60
CA PHE A 210 -13.87 30.32 0.17
C PHE A 210 -14.95 31.07 -0.61
N PRO A 211 -14.80 32.39 -0.83
CA PRO A 211 -15.67 33.22 -1.66
C PRO A 211 -15.80 32.65 -3.06
N LEU A 212 -17.02 32.67 -3.57
CA LEU A 212 -17.31 32.28 -4.93
C LEU A 212 -16.85 33.37 -5.91
N GLU A 213 -16.33 32.98 -7.07
CA GLU A 213 -15.94 33.94 -8.11
C GLU A 213 -17.17 34.64 -8.75
N GLU A 214 -18.34 34.00 -8.72
CA GLU A 214 -19.59 34.57 -9.24
C GLU A 214 -20.21 35.64 -8.32
N ASP A 215 -19.95 35.57 -7.00
CA ASP A 215 -20.39 36.53 -6.00
C ASP A 215 -19.48 36.43 -4.76
N GLU A 216 -18.54 37.37 -4.64
CA GLU A 216 -17.54 37.38 -3.57
C GLU A 216 -18.15 37.57 -2.17
N ASN A 217 -19.42 38.00 -2.08
CA ASN A 217 -20.11 38.12 -0.79
C ASN A 217 -20.54 36.77 -0.23
N ILE A 218 -20.60 35.73 -1.08
CA ILE A 218 -20.99 34.37 -0.73
C ILE A 218 -19.74 33.50 -0.62
N SER A 219 -19.54 32.88 0.54
CA SER A 219 -18.40 31.98 0.77
C SER A 219 -18.83 30.58 1.16
N LEU A 220 -18.20 29.55 0.59
CA LEU A 220 -18.22 28.23 1.20
C LEU A 220 -17.37 28.23 2.47
N VAL A 221 -17.77 27.42 3.46
CA VAL A 221 -17.00 27.24 4.69
C VAL A 221 -16.50 25.82 4.77
N ALA A 222 -15.18 25.64 4.73
CA ALA A 222 -14.55 24.35 5.00
C ALA A 222 -13.97 24.31 6.41
N TRP A 223 -13.89 23.09 6.96
CA TRP A 223 -13.22 22.82 8.22
C TRP A 223 -12.00 21.95 7.99
N THR A 224 -10.93 22.19 8.75
CA THR A 224 -9.74 21.32 8.74
C THR A 224 -9.04 21.30 10.11
N THR A 225 -8.41 20.16 10.41
CA THR A 225 -7.49 20.00 11.55
C THR A 225 -6.01 20.10 11.14
N THR A 226 -5.74 20.26 9.84
CA THR A 226 -4.39 20.34 9.27
C THR A 226 -4.18 21.62 8.46
N PRO A 227 -4.14 22.81 9.10
CA PRO A 227 -3.95 24.09 8.40
C PRO A 227 -2.76 24.09 7.44
N TRP A 228 -1.67 23.40 7.76
CA TRP A 228 -0.49 23.22 6.91
C TRP A 228 -0.77 22.64 5.51
N THR A 229 -1.91 21.99 5.29
CA THR A 229 -2.31 21.48 3.98
C THR A 229 -3.05 22.52 3.12
N LEU A 230 -3.52 23.63 3.70
CA LEU A 230 -4.28 24.68 3.00
C LEU A 230 -3.50 25.39 1.88
N PRO A 231 -2.17 25.65 2.00
CA PRO A 231 -1.38 26.15 0.88
C PRO A 231 -1.43 25.26 -0.37
N SER A 232 -1.70 23.96 -0.19
CA SER A 232 -1.80 22.98 -1.27
C SER A 232 -3.24 22.67 -1.69
N ASN A 233 -4.19 23.54 -1.32
CA ASN A 233 -5.58 23.39 -1.71
C ASN A 233 -5.75 23.58 -3.23
N LEU A 234 -6.39 22.62 -3.89
CA LEU A 234 -6.69 22.67 -5.33
C LEU A 234 -8.18 22.56 -5.66
N ALA A 235 -9.02 22.14 -4.72
CA ALA A 235 -10.48 22.06 -4.92
C ALA A 235 -11.24 22.07 -3.59
N LEU A 236 -12.56 22.14 -3.65
CA LEU A 236 -13.45 21.81 -2.54
C LEU A 236 -14.31 20.61 -2.94
N CYS A 237 -14.65 19.71 -2.02
CA CYS A 237 -15.57 18.62 -2.29
C CYS A 237 -16.80 18.70 -1.39
N VAL A 238 -17.97 18.44 -1.97
CA VAL A 238 -19.26 18.35 -1.29
C VAL A 238 -19.94 17.02 -1.64
N ASN A 239 -20.88 16.58 -0.83
CA ASN A 239 -21.69 15.41 -1.15
C ASN A 239 -22.85 15.82 -2.10
N PRO A 240 -23.04 15.18 -3.26
CA PRO A 240 -24.07 15.58 -4.21
C PRO A 240 -25.50 15.42 -3.70
N ASP A 241 -25.75 14.43 -2.84
CA ASP A 241 -27.09 14.02 -2.39
C ASP A 241 -27.52 14.71 -1.09
N MET A 242 -26.56 15.24 -0.33
CA MET A 242 -26.82 15.94 0.94
C MET A 242 -27.36 17.36 0.73
N GLN A 243 -28.10 17.86 1.72
CA GLN A 243 -28.65 19.23 1.71
C GLN A 243 -27.66 20.26 2.24
N TYR A 244 -27.49 21.33 1.47
CA TYR A 244 -26.68 22.50 1.80
C TYR A 244 -27.57 23.72 1.92
N VAL A 245 -27.13 24.67 2.73
CA VAL A 245 -27.84 25.90 3.00
C VAL A 245 -26.98 27.11 2.71
N LYS A 246 -27.59 28.13 2.12
CA LYS A 246 -27.06 29.49 2.11
C LYS A 246 -27.66 30.22 3.31
N ILE A 247 -26.80 30.69 4.19
CA ILE A 247 -27.19 31.44 5.38
C ILE A 247 -26.63 32.84 5.39
N LYS A 248 -27.25 33.72 6.16
CA LYS A 248 -26.70 35.01 6.58
C LYS A 248 -26.23 34.89 8.02
N ASP A 249 -24.93 35.03 8.26
CA ASP A 249 -24.36 35.14 9.59
C ASP A 249 -24.78 36.50 10.17
N VAL A 250 -25.63 36.52 11.21
CA VAL A 250 -26.19 37.75 11.77
C VAL A 250 -25.11 38.58 12.48
N VAL A 251 -24.13 37.90 13.09
CA VAL A 251 -23.05 38.55 13.86
C VAL A 251 -22.04 39.20 12.94
N ARG A 252 -21.67 38.53 11.84
CA ARG A 252 -20.62 38.98 10.90
C ARG A 252 -21.16 39.67 9.65
N GLY A 253 -22.45 39.55 9.37
CA GLY A 253 -23.08 40.08 8.16
C GLY A 253 -22.63 39.39 6.86
N LYS A 254 -22.05 38.18 6.93
CA LYS A 254 -21.53 37.43 5.77
C LYS A 254 -22.53 36.40 5.26
N LEU A 255 -22.52 36.11 3.96
CA LEU A 255 -23.30 35.02 3.38
C LEU A 255 -22.43 33.76 3.28
N LEU A 256 -22.87 32.68 3.91
CA LEU A 256 -22.08 31.45 4.04
C LEU A 256 -22.83 30.24 3.48
N ILE A 257 -22.10 29.30 2.90
CA ILE A 257 -22.62 28.01 2.43
C ILE A 257 -21.93 26.87 3.19
N LEU A 258 -22.74 25.99 3.77
CA LEU A 258 -22.34 24.77 4.46
C LEU A 258 -23.49 23.75 4.47
N MET A 259 -23.22 22.51 4.88
CA MET A 259 -24.23 21.46 4.98
C MET A 259 -25.22 21.76 6.12
N GLU A 260 -26.53 21.57 5.87
CA GLU A 260 -27.58 21.91 6.84
C GLU A 260 -27.38 21.18 8.17
N ALA A 261 -27.09 19.87 8.11
CA ALA A 261 -26.83 19.04 9.28
C ALA A 261 -25.62 19.50 10.11
N ARG A 262 -24.73 20.34 9.54
CA ARG A 262 -23.51 20.83 10.16
C ARG A 262 -23.57 22.29 10.60
N LEU A 263 -24.74 22.93 10.55
CA LEU A 263 -24.91 24.29 11.10
C LEU A 263 -24.48 24.38 12.57
N SER A 264 -24.75 23.32 13.34
CA SER A 264 -24.37 23.18 14.75
C SER A 264 -22.85 23.21 15.00
N ALA A 265 -22.03 22.92 13.97
CA ALA A 265 -20.58 22.97 14.08
C ALA A 265 -20.05 24.41 14.15
N LEU A 266 -20.79 25.38 13.58
CA LEU A 266 -20.42 26.79 13.55
C LEU A 266 -21.29 27.66 14.48
N TYR A 267 -22.57 27.33 14.61
CA TYR A 267 -23.55 28.10 15.38
C TYR A 267 -24.14 27.27 16.52
N LYS A 268 -24.20 27.86 17.72
CA LYS A 268 -24.81 27.21 18.89
C LYS A 268 -26.30 27.55 19.04
N LEU A 269 -26.70 28.72 18.58
CA LEU A 269 -28.07 29.24 18.67
C LEU A 269 -28.60 29.52 17.26
N GLU A 270 -29.88 29.22 17.03
CA GLU A 270 -30.54 29.51 15.75
C GLU A 270 -30.71 31.02 15.50
N SER A 271 -30.66 31.85 16.54
CA SER A 271 -30.68 33.31 16.40
C SER A 271 -29.44 33.91 15.75
N ASP A 272 -28.34 33.14 15.66
CA ASP A 272 -27.05 33.64 15.16
C ASP A 272 -26.97 33.63 13.63
N TYR A 273 -27.93 32.98 12.96
CA TYR A 273 -27.97 32.88 11.50
C TYR A 273 -29.40 32.90 10.95
N GLU A 274 -29.55 33.30 9.70
CA GLU A 274 -30.81 33.25 8.95
C GLU A 274 -30.62 32.37 7.71
N ILE A 275 -31.45 31.35 7.53
CA ILE A 275 -31.41 30.50 6.32
C ILE A 275 -32.12 31.21 5.19
N LEU A 276 -31.39 31.50 4.11
CA LEU A 276 -31.91 32.17 2.92
C LEU A 276 -32.35 31.16 1.85
N GLU A 277 -31.61 30.07 1.69
CA GLU A 277 -31.84 29.09 0.62
C GLU A 277 -31.39 27.69 1.04
N ARG A 278 -32.05 26.66 0.50
CA ARG A 278 -31.70 25.24 0.65
C ARG A 278 -31.57 24.60 -0.73
N PHE A 279 -30.53 23.81 -0.93
CA PHE A 279 -30.28 23.12 -2.20
C PHE A 279 -29.45 21.84 -2.01
N PRO A 280 -29.58 20.85 -2.91
CA PRO A 280 -28.71 19.68 -2.89
C PRO A 280 -27.26 20.08 -3.25
N GLY A 281 -26.28 19.37 -2.70
CA GLY A 281 -24.85 19.65 -2.96
C GLY A 281 -24.47 19.54 -4.44
N ALA A 282 -25.22 18.76 -5.23
CA ALA A 282 -25.09 18.71 -6.69
C ALA A 282 -25.17 20.09 -7.37
N TYR A 283 -25.90 21.05 -6.79
CA TYR A 283 -25.99 22.42 -7.29
C TYR A 283 -24.67 23.20 -7.22
N LEU A 284 -23.78 22.83 -6.29
CA LEU A 284 -22.48 23.48 -6.14
C LEU A 284 -21.44 22.99 -7.15
N LYS A 285 -21.68 21.87 -7.82
CA LYS A 285 -20.74 21.24 -8.75
C LYS A 285 -20.26 22.23 -9.82
N GLY A 286 -18.95 22.40 -9.93
CA GLY A 286 -18.31 23.24 -10.94
C GLY A 286 -18.26 24.74 -10.60
N LYS A 287 -18.85 25.19 -9.48
CA LYS A 287 -18.69 26.58 -9.02
C LYS A 287 -17.22 26.85 -8.70
N LYS A 288 -16.73 28.02 -9.12
CA LYS A 288 -15.35 28.46 -8.89
C LYS A 288 -15.26 29.32 -7.64
N TYR A 289 -14.12 29.25 -6.96
CA TYR A 289 -13.86 30.02 -5.74
C TYR A 289 -12.48 30.68 -5.77
N THR A 290 -12.34 31.76 -5.01
CA THR A 290 -11.06 32.45 -4.85
C THR A 290 -10.16 31.66 -3.89
N PRO A 291 -8.96 31.22 -4.34
CA PRO A 291 -8.03 30.44 -3.53
C PRO A 291 -7.59 31.16 -2.25
N LEU A 292 -7.06 30.40 -1.30
CA LEU A 292 -6.50 30.98 -0.06
C LEU A 292 -5.10 31.56 -0.26
N PHE A 293 -4.35 31.00 -1.19
CA PHE A 293 -2.96 31.35 -1.51
C PHE A 293 -2.74 31.30 -3.02
N ASP A 294 -1.83 32.13 -3.53
CA ASP A 294 -1.63 32.28 -4.97
C ASP A 294 -0.60 31.30 -5.57
N TYR A 295 0.03 30.44 -4.74
CA TYR A 295 1.16 29.59 -5.14
C TYR A 295 0.88 28.66 -6.33
N PHE A 296 -0.34 28.13 -6.42
CA PHE A 296 -0.72 27.13 -7.42
C PHE A 296 -1.83 27.62 -8.37
N VAL A 297 -2.00 28.93 -8.53
CA VAL A 297 -3.06 29.54 -9.38
C VAL A 297 -2.98 29.05 -10.83
N LYS A 298 -1.78 28.71 -11.34
CA LYS A 298 -1.61 28.11 -12.68
C LYS A 298 -2.41 26.82 -12.88
N CYS A 299 -2.70 26.08 -11.81
CA CYS A 299 -3.53 24.87 -11.89
C CYS A 299 -4.99 25.17 -12.29
N LYS A 300 -5.43 26.43 -12.32
CA LYS A 300 -6.72 26.83 -12.91
C LYS A 300 -6.86 26.35 -14.35
N GLU A 301 -5.76 26.25 -15.10
CA GLU A 301 -5.74 25.73 -16.48
C GLU A 301 -6.24 24.27 -16.55
N ASN A 302 -6.01 23.50 -15.48
CA ASN A 302 -6.45 22.11 -15.35
C ASN A 302 -7.80 21.99 -14.61
N GLY A 303 -8.51 23.10 -14.36
CA GLY A 303 -9.80 23.08 -13.66
C GLY A 303 -9.72 23.11 -12.13
N ALA A 304 -8.55 23.45 -11.54
CA ALA A 304 -8.43 23.68 -10.10
C ALA A 304 -9.27 24.88 -9.61
N PHE A 305 -9.46 24.95 -8.29
CA PHE A 305 -10.26 25.94 -7.57
C PHE A 305 -11.74 25.91 -7.94
N THR A 306 -12.23 24.68 -8.14
CA THR A 306 -13.63 24.37 -8.42
C THR A 306 -14.21 23.50 -7.30
N VAL A 307 -15.53 23.53 -7.16
CA VAL A 307 -16.26 22.63 -6.25
C VAL A 307 -16.55 21.31 -6.98
N LEU A 308 -16.04 20.22 -6.43
CA LEU A 308 -16.23 18.84 -6.85
C LEU A 308 -17.33 18.18 -6.03
N VAL A 309 -17.79 17.03 -6.51
CA VAL A 309 -18.81 16.23 -5.82
C VAL A 309 -18.37 14.78 -5.68
N ASP A 310 -18.49 14.23 -4.49
CA ASP A 310 -18.22 12.81 -4.20
C ASP A 310 -18.93 12.36 -2.93
N ASN A 311 -19.32 11.08 -2.87
CA ASN A 311 -20.12 10.51 -1.79
C ASN A 311 -19.31 10.18 -0.52
N TYR A 312 -17.98 10.37 -0.53
CA TYR A 312 -17.15 10.16 0.65
C TYR A 312 -17.37 11.23 1.73
N VAL A 313 -17.82 12.43 1.37
CA VAL A 313 -18.14 13.50 2.32
C VAL A 313 -19.41 13.12 3.10
N ARG A 314 -19.34 13.20 4.43
CA ARG A 314 -20.41 12.77 5.34
C ARG A 314 -20.91 13.91 6.24
N GLU A 315 -21.93 13.61 7.05
CA GLU A 315 -22.63 14.57 7.91
C GLU A 315 -22.17 14.54 9.39
N GLU A 316 -21.19 13.70 9.76
CA GLU A 316 -20.81 13.54 11.17
C GLU A 316 -19.79 14.58 11.65
N GLU A 317 -18.93 15.10 10.76
CA GLU A 317 -17.81 15.99 11.13
C GLU A 317 -17.64 17.21 10.20
N GLY A 318 -17.01 18.26 10.70
CA GLY A 318 -16.73 19.49 9.96
C GLY A 318 -17.98 20.27 9.55
N THR A 319 -17.97 20.81 8.32
CA THR A 319 -19.03 21.67 7.74
C THR A 319 -19.76 21.01 6.57
N GLY A 320 -19.37 19.79 6.20
CA GLY A 320 -19.80 19.15 4.96
C GLY A 320 -19.17 19.73 3.68
N VAL A 321 -18.21 20.65 3.79
CA VAL A 321 -17.35 21.09 2.68
C VAL A 321 -15.92 20.74 3.04
N VAL A 322 -15.28 19.90 2.22
CA VAL A 322 -13.94 19.38 2.49
C VAL A 322 -12.94 20.02 1.53
N HIS A 323 -11.93 20.72 2.06
CA HIS A 323 -10.84 21.23 1.21
C HIS A 323 -10.06 20.04 0.65
N GLN A 324 -9.65 20.12 -0.62
CA GLN A 324 -8.90 19.07 -1.29
C GLN A 324 -7.44 19.49 -1.41
N ALA A 325 -6.54 18.73 -0.81
CA ALA A 325 -5.09 18.84 -0.96
C ALA A 325 -4.56 17.49 -1.51
N PRO A 326 -4.56 17.30 -2.85
CA PRO A 326 -4.49 15.97 -3.47
C PRO A 326 -3.26 15.14 -3.11
N TYR A 327 -2.15 15.79 -2.77
CA TYR A 327 -0.90 15.12 -2.45
C TYR A 327 -0.72 14.81 -0.95
N PHE A 328 -1.74 15.09 -0.13
CA PHE A 328 -1.73 14.84 1.32
C PHE A 328 -2.95 14.03 1.80
N GLY A 329 -3.94 13.78 0.94
CA GLY A 329 -5.11 12.94 1.22
C GLY A 329 -5.35 11.90 0.14
N ALA A 330 -5.68 10.65 0.53
CA ALA A 330 -5.92 9.58 -0.45
C ALA A 330 -7.25 9.76 -1.21
N ASP A 331 -8.30 10.22 -0.52
CA ASP A 331 -9.56 10.59 -1.17
C ASP A 331 -9.40 11.86 -2.00
N ASP A 332 -8.65 12.85 -1.50
CA ASP A 332 -8.34 14.07 -2.24
C ASP A 332 -7.63 13.78 -3.56
N TYR A 333 -6.63 12.89 -3.53
CA TYR A 333 -5.95 12.40 -4.72
C TYR A 333 -6.93 11.76 -5.70
N ARG A 334 -7.77 10.84 -5.21
CA ARG A 334 -8.74 10.10 -6.02
C ARG A 334 -9.76 11.04 -6.67
N VAL A 335 -10.42 11.89 -5.90
CA VAL A 335 -11.47 12.78 -6.39
C VAL A 335 -10.88 13.80 -7.37
N CYS A 336 -9.72 14.39 -7.09
CA CYS A 336 -9.09 15.32 -8.03
C CYS A 336 -8.59 14.62 -9.31
N MET A 337 -8.21 13.34 -9.24
CA MET A 337 -7.88 12.53 -10.41
C MET A 337 -9.12 12.21 -11.26
N ASP A 338 -10.22 11.79 -10.62
CA ASP A 338 -11.48 11.43 -11.28
C ASP A 338 -12.09 12.63 -12.04
N PHE A 339 -11.88 13.85 -11.52
CA PHE A 339 -12.31 15.11 -12.16
C PHE A 339 -11.25 15.76 -13.05
N GLY A 340 -10.08 15.14 -13.22
CA GLY A 340 -9.02 15.60 -14.13
C GLY A 340 -8.26 16.85 -13.67
N ILE A 341 -8.38 17.26 -12.40
CA ILE A 341 -7.59 18.38 -11.82
C ILE A 341 -6.11 18.01 -11.76
N ILE A 342 -5.82 16.75 -11.43
CA ILE A 342 -4.47 16.17 -11.47
C ILE A 342 -4.45 14.99 -12.43
N GLN A 343 -3.27 14.66 -12.95
CA GLN A 343 -3.09 13.54 -13.87
C GLN A 343 -2.08 12.53 -13.31
N LYS A 344 -2.23 11.25 -13.67
CA LYS A 344 -1.35 10.16 -13.19
C LYS A 344 0.11 10.39 -13.56
N ASP A 345 0.34 11.01 -14.73
CA ASP A 345 1.66 11.20 -15.34
C ASP A 345 2.17 12.65 -15.19
N SER A 346 1.45 13.51 -14.45
CA SER A 346 1.89 14.89 -14.19
C SER A 346 2.86 15.00 -13.02
N LEU A 347 3.71 16.03 -13.04
CA LEU A 347 4.63 16.32 -11.94
C LEU A 347 3.82 16.55 -10.64
N PRO A 348 4.13 15.82 -9.54
CA PRO A 348 3.36 15.93 -8.31
C PRO A 348 3.58 17.28 -7.63
N ILE A 349 2.49 17.94 -7.24
CA ILE A 349 2.50 19.21 -6.51
C ILE A 349 2.52 18.90 -5.01
N CYS A 350 3.69 18.54 -4.49
CA CYS A 350 3.88 18.19 -3.08
C CYS A 350 4.95 19.10 -2.47
N PRO A 351 4.60 20.33 -2.03
CA PRO A 351 5.57 21.35 -1.62
C PRO A 351 6.13 21.13 -0.20
N VAL A 352 6.42 19.89 0.15
CA VAL A 352 6.96 19.46 1.44
C VAL A 352 8.08 18.48 1.14
N ASP A 353 9.26 18.68 1.71
CA ASP A 353 10.42 17.82 1.52
C ASP A 353 10.34 16.53 2.38
N ALA A 354 11.39 15.70 2.38
CA ALA A 354 11.43 14.49 3.19
C ALA A 354 11.40 14.79 4.71
N SER A 355 12.02 15.89 5.13
CA SER A 355 12.08 16.30 6.54
C SER A 355 10.76 16.90 7.05
N GLY A 356 9.77 17.07 6.17
CA GLY A 356 8.49 17.69 6.52
C GLY A 356 8.54 19.20 6.54
N CYS A 357 9.49 19.81 5.83
CA CYS A 357 9.63 21.26 5.68
C CYS A 357 9.07 21.73 4.34
N PHE A 358 8.48 22.93 4.29
CA PHE A 358 8.00 23.50 3.03
C PHE A 358 9.12 23.80 2.05
N THR A 359 8.88 23.52 0.77
CA THR A 359 9.82 23.79 -0.34
C THR A 359 9.58 25.19 -0.95
N ALA A 360 10.37 25.55 -1.96
CA ALA A 360 10.40 26.89 -2.54
C ALA A 360 9.09 27.34 -3.20
N GLU A 361 8.21 26.40 -3.56
CA GLU A 361 6.89 26.66 -4.12
C GLU A 361 5.95 27.36 -3.13
N VAL A 362 6.12 27.14 -1.83
CA VAL A 362 5.35 27.80 -0.75
C VAL A 362 6.26 28.83 -0.08
N THR A 363 6.30 30.03 -0.66
CA THR A 363 7.32 31.06 -0.33
C THR A 363 7.25 31.54 1.10
N ASP A 364 6.05 31.76 1.64
CA ASP A 364 5.87 32.43 2.94
C ASP A 364 6.23 31.52 4.13
N PHE A 365 6.27 30.20 3.91
CA PHE A 365 6.54 29.19 4.93
C PHE A 365 7.78 28.35 4.59
N MET A 366 8.53 28.70 3.55
CA MET A 366 9.70 27.95 3.07
C MET A 366 10.67 27.60 4.21
N GLY A 367 11.07 26.33 4.26
CA GLY A 367 11.99 25.79 5.28
C GLY A 367 11.37 25.55 6.65
N GLN A 368 10.11 25.94 6.89
CA GLN A 368 9.43 25.67 8.16
C GLN A 368 8.85 24.26 8.17
N TYR A 369 8.97 23.58 9.32
CA TYR A 369 8.30 22.30 9.55
C TYR A 369 6.78 22.49 9.55
N VAL A 370 6.04 21.57 8.91
CA VAL A 370 4.60 21.70 8.65
C VAL A 370 3.77 22.00 9.91
N LYS A 371 4.06 21.36 11.05
CA LYS A 371 3.32 21.61 12.31
C LYS A 371 3.67 22.95 12.96
N ASP A 372 4.89 23.46 12.76
CA ASP A 372 5.28 24.78 13.25
C ASP A 372 4.64 25.90 12.41
N ALA A 373 4.47 25.63 11.11
CA ALA A 373 3.83 26.53 10.16
C ALA A 373 2.32 26.72 10.43
N ASP A 374 1.63 25.78 11.09
CA ASP A 374 0.20 25.88 11.39
C ASP A 374 -0.16 27.23 12.05
N LYS A 375 0.63 27.69 13.01
CA LYS A 375 0.41 28.99 13.68
C LYS A 375 0.53 30.18 12.73
N ASN A 376 1.52 30.13 11.83
CA ASN A 376 1.78 31.19 10.86
C ASN A 376 0.68 31.23 9.79
N ILE A 377 0.23 30.06 9.32
CA ILE A 377 -0.86 29.93 8.36
C ILE A 377 -2.17 30.47 8.94
N ILE A 378 -2.49 30.12 10.19
CA ILE A 378 -3.69 30.63 10.87
C ILE A 378 -3.64 32.15 10.99
N ARG A 379 -2.47 32.72 11.31
CA ARG A 379 -2.28 34.18 11.37
C ARG A 379 -2.53 34.81 10.00
N THR A 380 -1.93 34.29 8.93
CA THR A 380 -2.14 34.80 7.56
C THR A 380 -3.60 34.73 7.14
N LEU A 381 -4.30 33.62 7.42
CA LEU A 381 -5.73 33.50 7.13
C LEU A 381 -6.59 34.51 7.91
N LYS A 382 -6.19 34.87 9.12
CA LYS A 382 -6.85 35.91 9.92
C LYS A 382 -6.59 37.30 9.34
N GLU A 383 -5.36 37.60 8.94
CA GLU A 383 -4.98 38.87 8.30
C GLU A 383 -5.72 39.07 6.97
N HIS A 384 -5.91 38.01 6.19
CA HIS A 384 -6.72 38.02 4.96
C HIS A 384 -8.24 37.98 5.22
N GLY A 385 -8.70 37.97 6.48
CA GLY A 385 -10.13 37.93 6.82
C GLY A 385 -10.86 36.65 6.42
N ARG A 386 -10.10 35.56 6.16
CA ARG A 386 -10.59 34.26 5.69
C ARG A 386 -10.90 33.27 6.80
N LEU A 387 -10.36 33.48 7.99
CA LEU A 387 -10.57 32.66 9.18
C LEU A 387 -11.86 33.06 9.92
N LEU A 388 -12.81 32.14 10.11
CA LEU A 388 -14.05 32.38 10.87
C LEU A 388 -13.93 32.01 12.35
N VAL A 389 -13.38 30.82 12.60
CA VAL A 389 -13.21 30.23 13.92
C VAL A 389 -11.85 29.54 13.95
N ALA A 390 -11.13 29.73 15.05
CA ALA A 390 -9.95 28.95 15.40
C ALA A 390 -10.13 28.42 16.82
N SER A 391 -10.09 27.10 16.96
CA SER A 391 -10.18 26.37 18.22
C SER A 391 -9.15 25.25 18.23
N THR A 392 -9.15 24.44 19.28
CA THR A 392 -8.42 23.18 19.35
C THR A 392 -9.41 22.02 19.31
N PHE A 393 -8.97 20.89 18.76
CA PHE A 393 -9.74 19.66 18.68
C PHE A 393 -8.89 18.49 19.17
N THR A 394 -9.45 17.71 20.09
CA THR A 394 -8.78 16.52 20.62
C THR A 394 -9.22 15.30 19.85
N HIS A 395 -8.28 14.60 19.21
CA HIS A 395 -8.54 13.37 18.47
C HIS A 395 -7.36 12.40 18.53
N SER A 396 -7.61 11.17 18.12
CA SER A 396 -6.55 10.16 18.01
C SER A 396 -5.81 10.34 16.69
N TYR A 397 -4.51 10.62 16.75
CA TYR A 397 -3.67 10.88 15.59
C TYR A 397 -2.52 9.86 15.51
N PRO A 398 -2.10 9.43 14.31
CA PRO A 398 -1.05 8.42 14.17
C PRO A 398 0.35 9.03 14.36
N PHE A 399 1.16 8.40 15.20
CA PHE A 399 2.55 8.73 15.44
C PHE A 399 3.47 7.66 14.86
N CYS A 400 4.70 8.04 14.52
CA CYS A 400 5.71 7.08 14.16
C CYS A 400 6.02 6.21 15.38
N TRP A 401 5.92 4.88 15.23
CA TRP A 401 6.25 3.94 16.30
C TRP A 401 7.74 3.92 16.67
N ARG A 402 8.60 4.50 15.81
CA ARG A 402 10.07 4.54 15.97
C ARG A 402 10.58 5.82 16.62
N SER A 403 10.07 6.97 16.18
CA SER A 403 10.54 8.30 16.59
C SER A 403 9.59 9.03 17.52
N ASP A 404 8.38 8.52 17.74
CA ASP A 404 7.32 9.20 18.49
C ASP A 404 7.00 10.62 17.95
N THR A 405 7.22 10.85 16.65
CA THR A 405 6.82 12.09 15.96
C THR A 405 5.49 11.90 15.22
N PRO A 406 4.67 12.96 15.06
CA PRO A 406 3.42 12.86 14.31
C PRO A 406 3.67 12.42 12.86
N LEU A 407 2.87 11.50 12.33
CA LEU A 407 2.94 11.14 10.92
C LEU A 407 2.20 12.17 10.06
N ILE A 408 2.67 12.36 8.83
CA ILE A 408 1.90 13.07 7.81
C ILE A 408 1.52 12.10 6.70
N TYR A 409 0.39 12.31 6.06
CA TYR A 409 0.12 11.65 4.79
C TYR A 409 0.70 12.51 3.68
N LYS A 410 1.53 11.91 2.84
CA LYS A 410 2.24 12.61 1.77
C LYS A 410 2.33 11.73 0.54
N ALA A 411 2.26 12.35 -0.63
CA ALA A 411 2.55 11.74 -1.90
C ALA A 411 4.03 11.35 -1.97
N VAL A 412 4.28 10.05 -2.12
CA VAL A 412 5.62 9.50 -2.31
C VAL A 412 5.72 8.95 -3.73
N PRO A 413 6.81 9.23 -4.46
CA PRO A 413 7.06 8.64 -5.77
C PRO A 413 6.98 7.11 -5.70
N SER A 414 6.27 6.51 -6.65
CA SER A 414 6.16 5.06 -6.75
C SER A 414 6.04 4.64 -8.22
N TRP A 415 6.53 3.44 -8.53
CA TRP A 415 6.30 2.79 -9.81
C TRP A 415 5.03 1.97 -9.75
N PHE A 416 4.20 2.13 -10.77
CA PHE A 416 2.90 1.49 -10.91
C PHE A 416 2.85 0.62 -12.15
N VAL A 417 2.12 -0.47 -12.06
CA VAL A 417 1.67 -1.26 -13.21
C VAL A 417 0.20 -0.91 -13.49
N ARG A 418 -0.12 -0.57 -14.75
CA ARG A 418 -1.48 -0.28 -15.21
C ARG A 418 -2.31 -1.57 -15.17
N VAL A 419 -3.39 -1.57 -14.39
CA VAL A 419 -4.28 -2.74 -14.21
C VAL A 419 -5.73 -2.39 -14.53
N GLU A 420 -6.14 -1.13 -14.37
CA GLU A 420 -7.54 -0.70 -14.50
C GLU A 420 -8.15 -1.08 -15.86
N HIS A 421 -7.40 -0.90 -16.95
CA HIS A 421 -7.84 -1.27 -18.30
C HIS A 421 -7.98 -2.79 -18.52
N MET A 422 -7.46 -3.63 -17.63
CA MET A 422 -7.51 -5.09 -17.71
C MET A 422 -8.61 -5.71 -16.84
N VAL A 423 -9.38 -4.91 -16.08
CA VAL A 423 -10.40 -5.40 -15.13
C VAL A 423 -11.37 -6.38 -15.79
N ASP A 424 -11.88 -6.06 -16.98
CA ASP A 424 -12.81 -6.95 -17.70
C ASP A 424 -12.16 -8.28 -18.07
N GLN A 425 -10.90 -8.27 -18.50
CA GLN A 425 -10.17 -9.50 -18.81
C GLN A 425 -9.90 -10.33 -17.55
N LEU A 426 -9.55 -9.68 -16.43
CA LEU A 426 -9.36 -10.34 -15.14
C LEU A 426 -10.65 -11.01 -14.65
N LEU A 427 -11.79 -10.33 -14.77
CA LEU A 427 -13.10 -10.87 -14.41
C LEU A 427 -13.49 -12.06 -15.30
N ARG A 428 -13.27 -11.95 -16.63
CA ARG A 428 -13.48 -13.07 -17.56
C ARG A 428 -12.62 -14.28 -17.19
N ASN A 429 -11.33 -14.07 -16.96
CA ASN A 429 -10.40 -15.14 -16.59
C ASN A 429 -10.79 -15.78 -15.25
N ASN A 430 -11.17 -14.97 -14.25
CA ASN A 430 -11.66 -15.48 -12.96
C ASN A 430 -12.93 -16.32 -13.13
N GLY A 431 -13.82 -15.99 -14.08
CA GLY A 431 -15.00 -16.77 -14.42
C GLY A 431 -14.69 -18.15 -15.00
N LEU A 432 -13.54 -18.33 -15.66
CA LEU A 432 -13.07 -19.61 -16.17
C LEU A 432 -12.45 -20.49 -15.06
N CYS A 433 -12.19 -19.93 -13.88
CA CYS A 433 -11.59 -20.65 -12.76
C CYS A 433 -12.64 -21.36 -11.89
N TYR A 434 -12.28 -22.55 -11.42
CA TYR A 434 -13.05 -23.28 -10.41
C TYR A 434 -12.56 -22.91 -9.00
N TRP A 435 -13.48 -22.51 -8.13
CA TRP A 435 -13.19 -22.09 -6.76
C TRP A 435 -13.99 -22.90 -5.76
N VAL A 436 -13.34 -23.24 -4.64
CA VAL A 436 -14.00 -23.86 -3.50
C VAL A 436 -13.72 -23.01 -2.26
N PRO A 437 -14.75 -22.46 -1.59
CA PRO A 437 -16.16 -22.44 -1.98
C PRO A 437 -16.47 -21.41 -3.09
N GLU A 438 -17.49 -21.68 -3.90
CA GLU A 438 -17.81 -20.91 -5.12
C GLU A 438 -18.07 -19.41 -4.85
N PHE A 439 -18.73 -19.06 -3.74
CA PHE A 439 -19.03 -17.66 -3.42
C PHE A 439 -17.78 -16.77 -3.30
N VAL A 440 -16.60 -17.35 -3.05
CA VAL A 440 -15.34 -16.60 -2.98
C VAL A 440 -14.97 -16.04 -4.36
N ARG A 441 -15.20 -16.82 -5.44
CA ARG A 441 -14.94 -16.39 -6.83
C ARG A 441 -15.67 -15.12 -7.17
N GLU A 442 -16.96 -15.06 -6.85
CA GLU A 442 -17.85 -13.98 -7.30
C GLU A 442 -17.89 -12.83 -6.30
N LYS A 443 -18.07 -13.12 -5.01
CA LYS A 443 -18.32 -12.09 -4.00
C LYS A 443 -17.05 -11.50 -3.42
N ARG A 444 -16.07 -12.33 -3.03
CA ARG A 444 -14.85 -11.82 -2.39
C ARG A 444 -13.82 -11.37 -3.41
N PHE A 445 -13.39 -12.29 -4.27
CA PHE A 445 -12.36 -12.01 -5.26
C PHE A 445 -12.92 -11.26 -6.47
N GLY A 446 -14.11 -11.64 -6.96
CA GLY A 446 -14.77 -10.96 -8.08
C GLY A 446 -15.10 -9.50 -7.80
N ASN A 447 -15.69 -9.17 -6.66
CA ASN A 447 -15.93 -7.76 -6.32
C ASN A 447 -14.61 -6.99 -6.12
N TRP A 448 -13.59 -7.62 -5.55
CA TRP A 448 -12.28 -6.98 -5.45
C TRP A 448 -11.66 -6.67 -6.82
N LEU A 449 -11.78 -7.57 -7.80
CA LEU A 449 -11.29 -7.35 -9.16
C LEU A 449 -12.03 -6.21 -9.86
N LYS A 450 -13.33 -6.01 -9.61
CA LYS A 450 -14.11 -4.90 -10.18
C LYS A 450 -13.57 -3.54 -9.76
N ASP A 451 -13.08 -3.44 -8.53
CA ASP A 451 -12.53 -2.22 -7.95
C ASP A 451 -11.00 -2.15 -8.05
N ALA A 452 -10.38 -3.01 -8.88
CA ALA A 452 -8.93 -3.04 -9.02
C ALA A 452 -8.41 -1.71 -9.59
N ARG A 453 -7.39 -1.18 -8.93
CA ARG A 453 -6.67 0.04 -9.32
C ARG A 453 -5.26 -0.29 -9.76
N ASP A 454 -4.59 0.67 -10.39
CA ASP A 454 -3.20 0.51 -10.78
C ASP A 454 -2.32 0.13 -9.58
N TRP A 455 -1.39 -0.79 -9.83
CA TRP A 455 -0.68 -1.50 -8.78
C TRP A 455 0.67 -0.87 -8.50
N ALA A 456 0.82 -0.24 -7.33
CA ALA A 456 2.10 0.23 -6.82
C ALA A 456 3.06 -0.94 -6.48
N VAL A 457 4.10 -1.13 -7.29
CA VAL A 457 5.07 -2.24 -7.20
C VAL A 457 6.39 -1.85 -6.54
N SER A 458 6.75 -0.55 -6.49
CA SER A 458 7.99 -0.11 -5.86
C SER A 458 7.90 -0.01 -4.34
N ARG A 459 8.98 -0.33 -3.63
CA ARG A 459 9.13 -0.10 -2.19
C ARG A 459 10.50 0.49 -1.86
N ASN A 460 10.53 1.38 -0.86
CA ASN A 460 11.74 2.01 -0.36
C ASN A 460 12.35 1.14 0.76
N ARG A 461 12.95 0.00 0.38
CA ARG A 461 13.46 -1.04 1.29
C ARG A 461 14.83 -1.56 0.82
N TYR A 462 15.44 -2.49 1.55
CA TYR A 462 16.81 -2.94 1.31
C TYR A 462 16.88 -4.38 0.80
N TRP A 463 16.04 -5.27 1.33
CA TRP A 463 16.04 -6.70 1.07
C TRP A 463 14.89 -7.12 0.14
N GLY A 464 15.20 -7.25 -1.14
CA GLY A 464 14.31 -7.78 -2.17
C GLY A 464 14.93 -7.73 -3.56
N THR A 465 14.12 -8.03 -4.58
CA THR A 465 14.55 -7.94 -5.99
C THR A 465 14.58 -6.48 -6.42
N PRO A 466 15.69 -5.88 -6.87
CA PRO A 466 15.69 -4.49 -7.32
C PRO A 466 14.77 -4.26 -8.54
N ILE A 467 14.21 -3.05 -8.69
CA ILE A 467 13.58 -2.62 -9.95
C ILE A 467 14.70 -2.42 -10.99
N PRO A 468 14.65 -3.07 -12.18
CA PRO A 468 15.73 -2.98 -13.15
C PRO A 468 15.60 -1.75 -14.05
N LEU A 469 15.49 -0.56 -13.44
CA LEU A 469 15.44 0.72 -14.14
C LEU A 469 16.67 1.55 -13.81
N TRP A 470 17.43 1.91 -14.83
CA TRP A 470 18.51 2.88 -14.78
C TRP A 470 18.00 4.19 -15.37
N VAL A 471 18.20 5.28 -14.66
CA VAL A 471 17.59 6.56 -15.00
C VAL A 471 18.64 7.66 -14.91
N SER A 472 18.63 8.60 -15.86
CA SER A 472 19.44 9.82 -15.80
C SER A 472 19.04 10.72 -14.62
N ASP A 473 19.93 11.63 -14.21
CA ASP A 473 19.66 12.55 -13.08
C ASP A 473 18.46 13.47 -13.33
N ASP A 474 18.24 13.86 -14.59
CA ASP A 474 17.10 14.67 -15.05
C ASP A 474 15.82 13.84 -15.31
N LEU A 475 15.91 12.51 -15.21
CA LEU A 475 14.83 11.55 -15.46
C LEU A 475 14.31 11.50 -16.90
N GLU A 476 15.03 12.09 -17.85
CA GLU A 476 14.64 12.09 -19.27
C GLU A 476 14.95 10.75 -19.96
N GLU A 477 16.02 10.07 -19.54
CA GLU A 477 16.42 8.77 -20.07
C GLU A 477 16.17 7.67 -19.04
N VAL A 478 15.42 6.63 -19.45
CA VAL A 478 15.11 5.46 -18.61
C VAL A 478 15.41 4.18 -19.40
N VAL A 479 16.38 3.40 -18.93
CA VAL A 479 16.75 2.10 -19.48
C VAL A 479 16.21 0.98 -18.57
N CYS A 480 15.39 0.10 -19.13
CA CYS A 480 14.86 -1.06 -18.43
C CYS A 480 15.58 -2.35 -18.84
N VAL A 481 16.35 -2.93 -17.93
CA VAL A 481 17.12 -4.16 -18.15
C VAL A 481 16.27 -5.39 -17.82
N GLY A 482 16.35 -6.44 -18.64
CA GLY A 482 15.55 -7.66 -18.49
C GLY A 482 16.35 -8.89 -18.07
N SER A 483 17.68 -8.83 -18.03
CA SER A 483 18.52 -9.99 -17.72
C SER A 483 19.87 -9.62 -17.09
N MET A 484 20.52 -10.59 -16.45
CA MET A 484 21.89 -10.43 -15.95
C MET A 484 22.86 -10.22 -17.11
N ALA A 485 22.70 -10.95 -18.22
CA ALA A 485 23.56 -10.82 -19.39
C ALA A 485 23.50 -9.42 -20.03
N GLU A 486 22.30 -8.86 -20.16
CA GLU A 486 22.11 -7.48 -20.64
C GLU A 486 22.76 -6.46 -19.68
N LEU A 487 22.66 -6.67 -18.36
CA LEU A 487 23.35 -5.83 -17.39
C LEU A 487 24.88 -5.94 -17.50
N GLU A 488 25.42 -7.15 -17.69
CA GLU A 488 26.86 -7.38 -17.88
C GLU A 488 27.37 -6.67 -19.15
N GLU A 489 26.60 -6.71 -20.23
CA GLU A 489 26.93 -6.01 -21.48
C GLU A 489 26.94 -4.48 -21.31
N LEU A 490 25.91 -3.92 -20.64
CA LEU A 490 25.78 -2.48 -20.43
C LEU A 490 26.78 -1.94 -19.40
N SER A 491 27.06 -2.70 -18.35
CA SER A 491 27.95 -2.26 -17.25
C SER A 491 29.43 -2.61 -17.46
N GLY A 492 29.74 -3.59 -18.31
CA GLY A 492 31.07 -4.14 -18.47
C GLY A 492 31.59 -4.95 -17.27
N ALA A 493 30.74 -5.20 -16.26
CA ALA A 493 31.08 -5.93 -15.04
C ALA A 493 30.36 -7.28 -14.98
N LYS A 494 31.01 -8.30 -14.42
CA LYS A 494 30.41 -9.62 -14.21
C LYS A 494 29.47 -9.61 -13.02
N ILE A 495 28.25 -10.11 -13.19
CA ILE A 495 27.20 -10.09 -12.16
C ILE A 495 26.89 -11.53 -11.73
N SER A 496 26.97 -11.80 -10.42
CA SER A 496 26.65 -13.12 -9.84
C SER A 496 25.42 -13.11 -8.95
N ASP A 497 24.96 -11.92 -8.56
CA ASP A 497 23.88 -11.69 -7.62
C ASP A 497 23.19 -10.37 -7.96
N LEU A 498 21.85 -10.39 -8.01
CA LEU A 498 21.03 -9.25 -8.39
C LEU A 498 20.58 -8.41 -7.19
N HIS A 499 20.95 -8.75 -5.95
CA HIS A 499 20.61 -7.92 -4.80
C HIS A 499 21.34 -6.57 -4.86
N ARG A 500 20.71 -5.55 -4.26
CA ARG A 500 21.13 -4.14 -4.31
C ARG A 500 22.61 -3.94 -4.00
N GLU A 501 23.16 -4.68 -3.04
CA GLU A 501 24.54 -4.55 -2.57
C GLU A 501 25.60 -5.16 -3.51
N ARG A 502 25.18 -5.91 -4.53
CA ARG A 502 26.07 -6.65 -5.45
C ARG A 502 25.82 -6.36 -6.92
N SER A 503 24.64 -5.85 -7.27
CA SER A 503 24.38 -5.18 -8.55
C SER A 503 25.13 -3.85 -8.60
N VAL A 504 25.68 -3.43 -9.74
CA VAL A 504 26.34 -2.11 -9.98
C VAL A 504 25.32 -0.94 -9.92
N CYS A 505 24.33 -1.04 -9.04
CA CYS A 505 23.22 -0.10 -8.86
C CYS A 505 23.62 0.99 -7.86
N GLU A 506 24.58 1.84 -8.23
CA GLU A 506 24.75 3.15 -7.60
C GLU A 506 23.96 4.19 -8.42
N GLY A 507 22.66 4.27 -8.13
CA GLY A 507 21.76 5.22 -8.80
C GLY A 507 20.30 4.80 -8.62
N PHE A 508 19.66 5.29 -7.56
CA PHE A 508 18.25 5.09 -7.19
C PHE A 508 17.84 3.75 -6.53
N THR A 509 16.96 3.91 -5.54
CA THR A 509 16.82 3.08 -4.34
C THR A 509 15.44 2.44 -4.26
N SER A 510 15.04 1.69 -5.29
CA SER A 510 13.73 1.04 -5.29
C SER A 510 13.82 -0.47 -5.55
N VAL A 511 13.17 -1.23 -4.67
CA VAL A 511 13.11 -2.69 -4.70
C VAL A 511 11.71 -3.09 -5.19
N LEU A 512 11.63 -4.02 -6.15
CA LEU A 512 10.42 -4.75 -6.52
C LEU A 512 10.00 -5.60 -5.31
N SER A 513 8.81 -5.32 -4.80
CA SER A 513 8.09 -6.23 -3.94
C SER A 513 6.76 -6.55 -4.59
N PHE A 514 6.53 -7.85 -4.78
CA PHE A 514 5.31 -8.38 -5.35
C PHE A 514 4.09 -8.35 -4.40
N ARG A 515 4.13 -7.65 -3.26
CA ARG A 515 2.89 -7.30 -2.52
C ARG A 515 3.06 -6.25 -1.42
N GLU A 516 2.04 -5.36 -1.30
CA GLU A 516 1.50 -4.88 -0.02
C GLU A 516 0.20 -4.08 -0.21
N ARG A 517 -0.95 -4.75 0.01
CA ARG A 517 -2.24 -4.11 0.35
C ARG A 517 -3.22 -5.12 0.95
N TRP A 518 -2.78 -5.93 1.93
CA TRP A 518 -3.64 -6.97 2.51
C TRP A 518 -3.35 -7.21 3.99
N ALA A 519 -3.69 -6.21 4.81
CA ALA A 519 -3.91 -6.38 6.24
C ALA A 519 -4.93 -5.32 6.69
N ARG A 520 -6.22 -5.62 6.53
CA ARG A 520 -7.27 -5.03 7.37
C ARG A 520 -7.83 -6.15 8.23
N SER A 521 -7.81 -5.88 9.53
CA SER A 521 -8.34 -6.67 10.62
C SER A 521 -9.82 -6.95 10.44
N TRP A 522 -10.19 -8.23 10.42
CA TRP A 522 -11.45 -8.70 11.00
C TRP A 522 -11.10 -9.73 12.08
N PRO A 523 -11.83 -9.79 13.20
CA PRO A 523 -11.57 -10.74 14.26
C PRO A 523 -11.72 -12.16 13.72
N LEU A 524 -10.78 -13.03 14.10
CA LEU A 524 -10.68 -14.44 13.70
C LEU A 524 -12.04 -15.15 13.60
N LYS A 525 -12.38 -15.64 12.39
CA LYS A 525 -13.01 -16.94 12.12
C LYS A 525 -13.07 -17.17 10.59
N HIS A 526 -12.27 -18.14 10.13
CA HIS A 526 -12.25 -18.74 8.79
C HIS A 526 -11.87 -17.83 7.59
N GLY A 527 -10.68 -18.09 7.03
CA GLY A 527 -10.29 -17.56 5.72
C GLY A 527 -8.78 -17.35 5.54
N LEU A 528 -7.97 -18.40 5.67
CA LEU A 528 -6.76 -18.48 4.85
C LEU A 528 -7.22 -18.56 3.40
N TRP A 529 -6.58 -17.87 2.45
CA TRP A 529 -6.47 -18.18 1.00
C TRP A 529 -6.21 -16.86 0.21
N SER A 530 -5.35 -16.98 -0.81
CA SER A 530 -4.75 -15.92 -1.66
C SER A 530 -3.48 -15.23 -1.11
N ARG A 531 -2.38 -15.99 -1.02
CA ARG A 531 -1.05 -15.46 -0.64
C ARG A 531 0.04 -15.47 -1.71
N SER A 532 -0.22 -15.92 -2.94
CA SER A 532 0.89 -16.33 -3.82
C SER A 532 0.73 -16.08 -5.33
N TRP A 533 -0.18 -15.21 -5.78
CA TRP A 533 -0.40 -14.99 -7.22
C TRP A 533 0.47 -13.87 -7.84
N SER A 534 1.47 -13.39 -7.11
CA SER A 534 2.33 -12.28 -7.53
C SER A 534 3.71 -12.76 -8.04
N TYR A 535 3.80 -13.88 -8.75
CA TYR A 535 5.10 -14.43 -9.19
C TYR A 535 5.32 -14.36 -10.70
N MET A 536 4.74 -13.34 -11.32
CA MET A 536 5.19 -12.79 -12.59
C MET A 536 5.20 -11.28 -12.46
#